data_AF-A0A972GKW2-F1
#
_entry.id   AF-A0A972GKW2-F1
#
_cell.length_a   1.000
_cell.length_b   1.000
_cell.length_c   1.000
_cell.angle_alpha   90.00
_cell.angle_beta   90.00
_cell.angle_gamma   90.00
#
_symmetry.space_group_name_H-M   'P 1'
#
loop_
_entity.id
_entity.type
_entity.pdbx_description
1 polymer ?
#
loop_
_entity_poly.entity_id
_entity_poly.type
_entity_poly.pdbx_seq_one_letter_code
_entity_poly.pdbx_strand_id
1 'polypeptide(L)'
;MHWKTVSTTAFQEHLAAFASTHSVTYARNYRIFLTKFYQRAVYCKWIPQAPVPLHGTQQGRKGNKHSEASKTDGGLLQAIDDFGDHLLAQGRSEETVKNYGYLLGQWANYLIVQHKRWTEVELRDLAHFLRQYRKSRMSTRENERYTNQRSPTTVALMTTCLRSFYRWAAREGFVNVSPIYLDPPKRDRRQPRRLQAHVLQELLQKLNNPRWTLMMTTVKSGIVIALSFSPCSLPVFLWPNVRG
;
A
#
# COMPACT_ATOMS: atom_id res chain seq x y z
N MET A 1 -10.72 -19.32 21.99
CA MET A 1 -10.04 -18.08 22.43
C MET A 1 -10.92 -16.89 22.07
N HIS A 2 -11.43 -16.15 23.07
CA HIS A 2 -12.32 -15.01 22.82
C HIS A 2 -11.49 -13.76 22.49
N TRP A 3 -11.48 -13.34 21.22
CA TRP A 3 -10.53 -12.33 20.70
C TRP A 3 -10.60 -10.96 21.40
N LYS A 4 -11.73 -10.60 22.02
CA LYS A 4 -11.87 -9.30 22.70
C LYS A 4 -11.15 -9.20 24.06
N THR A 5 -10.85 -10.34 24.68
CA THR A 5 -10.34 -10.43 26.08
C THR A 5 -9.04 -11.23 26.16
N VAL A 6 -8.29 -11.24 25.05
CA VAL A 6 -7.03 -11.98 24.96
C VAL A 6 -5.96 -11.29 25.80
N SER A 7 -5.36 -12.04 26.73
CA SER A 7 -4.15 -11.61 27.43
C SER A 7 -2.91 -11.70 26.52
N THR A 8 -1.89 -10.90 26.82
CA THR A 8 -0.60 -10.93 26.11
C THR A 8 -0.01 -12.34 26.07
N THR A 9 -0.07 -13.06 27.19
CA THR A 9 0.46 -14.43 27.31
C THR A 9 -0.29 -15.39 26.40
N ALA A 10 -1.63 -15.39 26.43
CA ALA A 10 -2.44 -16.27 25.59
C ALA A 10 -2.22 -15.95 24.09
N PHE A 11 -1.99 -14.69 23.74
CA PHE A 11 -1.64 -14.30 22.37
C PHE A 11 -0.28 -14.87 21.92
N GLN A 12 0.74 -14.82 22.77
CA GLN A 12 2.06 -15.37 22.44
C GLN A 12 2.04 -16.89 22.36
N GLU A 13 1.33 -17.57 23.27
CA GLU A 13 1.11 -19.01 23.24
C GLU A 13 0.44 -19.45 21.93
N HIS A 14 -0.59 -18.71 21.51
CA HIS A 14 -1.27 -18.95 20.23
C HIS A 14 -0.32 -18.78 19.04
N LEU A 15 0.50 -17.73 19.03
CA LEU A 15 1.50 -17.53 17.98
C LEU A 15 2.57 -18.64 17.97
N ALA A 16 3.00 -19.12 19.14
CA ALA A 16 3.98 -20.20 19.26
C ALA A 16 3.40 -21.54 18.77
N ALA A 17 2.18 -21.88 19.17
CA ALA A 17 1.48 -23.08 18.70
C ALA A 17 1.19 -23.04 17.18
N PHE A 18 0.92 -21.85 16.64
CA PHE A 18 0.78 -21.69 15.19
C PHE A 18 2.11 -21.83 14.46
N ALA A 19 3.19 -21.29 15.02
CA ALA A 19 4.52 -21.37 14.43
C ALA A 19 5.09 -22.79 14.41
N SER A 20 4.75 -23.65 15.38
CA SER A 20 5.22 -25.04 15.42
C SER A 20 4.59 -25.93 14.32
N THR A 21 3.42 -25.55 13.80
CA THR A 21 2.65 -26.33 12.82
C THR A 21 2.83 -25.85 11.39
N HIS A 22 3.49 -24.70 11.18
CA HIS A 22 3.57 -24.05 9.87
C HIS A 22 4.98 -23.60 9.50
N SER A 23 5.19 -23.33 8.21
CA SER A 23 6.46 -22.76 7.74
C SER A 23 6.76 -21.41 8.39
N VAL A 24 8.05 -21.09 8.53
CA VAL A 24 8.55 -19.83 9.09
C VAL A 24 7.94 -18.61 8.41
N THR A 25 7.87 -18.63 7.07
CA THR A 25 7.27 -17.54 6.28
C THR A 25 5.79 -17.35 6.59
N TYR A 26 5.04 -18.46 6.76
CA TYR A 26 3.62 -18.41 7.06
C TYR A 26 3.35 -17.92 8.48
N ALA A 27 4.11 -18.40 9.46
CA ALA A 27 4.05 -17.93 10.84
C ALA A 27 4.36 -16.43 10.95
N ARG A 28 5.35 -15.93 10.19
CA ARG A 28 5.67 -14.50 10.10
C ARG A 28 4.50 -13.69 9.54
N ASN A 29 3.92 -14.12 8.42
CA ASN A 29 2.80 -13.41 7.80
C ASN A 29 1.56 -13.41 8.71
N TYR A 30 1.29 -14.52 9.39
CA TYR A 30 0.20 -14.65 10.33
C TYR A 30 0.36 -13.71 11.53
N ARG A 31 1.58 -13.61 12.09
CA ARG A 31 1.89 -12.64 13.14
C ARG A 31 1.63 -11.20 12.69
N ILE A 32 2.10 -10.81 11.51
CA ILE A 32 1.87 -9.47 10.94
C ILE A 32 0.37 -9.19 10.82
N PHE A 33 -0.39 -10.15 10.29
CA PHE A 33 -1.83 -10.04 10.13
C PHE A 33 -2.54 -9.80 11.47
N LEU A 34 -2.28 -10.65 12.47
CA LEU A 34 -2.91 -10.53 13.79
C LEU A 34 -2.53 -9.21 14.47
N THR A 35 -1.27 -8.79 14.41
CA THR A 35 -0.86 -7.49 14.95
C THR A 35 -1.63 -6.35 14.30
N LYS A 36 -1.79 -6.35 12.97
CA LYS A 36 -2.55 -5.33 12.23
C LYS A 36 -4.05 -5.36 12.55
N PHE A 37 -4.62 -6.55 12.70
CA PHE A 37 -6.01 -6.74 13.11
C PHE A 37 -6.27 -6.10 14.49
N TYR A 38 -5.46 -6.43 15.50
CA TYR A 38 -5.63 -5.88 16.84
C TYR A 38 -5.38 -4.37 16.89
N GLN A 39 -4.42 -3.86 16.10
CA GLN A 39 -4.23 -2.41 15.94
C GLN A 39 -5.50 -1.73 15.41
N ARG A 40 -6.13 -2.31 14.38
CA ARG A 40 -7.37 -1.77 13.82
C ARG A 40 -8.54 -1.87 14.79
N ALA A 41 -8.63 -2.97 15.55
CA ALA A 41 -9.67 -3.16 16.55
C ALA A 41 -9.59 -2.11 17.68
N VAL A 42 -8.38 -1.76 18.14
CA VAL A 42 -8.17 -0.65 19.09
C VAL A 42 -8.57 0.69 18.46
N TYR A 43 -8.11 0.96 17.23
CA TYR A 43 -8.44 2.20 16.52
C TYR A 43 -9.96 2.39 16.35
N CYS A 44 -10.67 1.31 16.04
CA CYS A 44 -12.13 1.30 15.91
C CYS A 44 -12.87 1.21 17.27
N LYS A 45 -12.14 1.28 18.40
CA LYS A 45 -12.69 1.20 19.77
C LYS A 45 -13.48 -0.10 20.05
N TRP A 46 -13.16 -1.19 19.36
CA TRP A 46 -13.79 -2.51 19.60
C TRP A 46 -13.23 -3.21 20.83
N ILE A 47 -11.99 -2.87 21.19
CA ILE A 47 -11.28 -3.33 22.38
C ILE A 47 -10.51 -2.14 22.96
N PRO A 48 -10.28 -2.12 24.28
CA PRO A 48 -9.57 -1.01 24.93
C PRO A 48 -8.07 -0.99 24.61
N GLN A 49 -7.45 -2.16 24.43
CA GLN A 49 -6.02 -2.28 24.22
C GLN A 49 -5.67 -3.53 23.40
N ALA A 50 -4.57 -3.46 22.64
CA ALA A 50 -4.05 -4.60 21.90
C ALA A 50 -3.28 -5.53 22.84
N PRO A 51 -3.33 -6.86 22.65
CA PRO A 51 -2.61 -7.83 23.47
C PRO A 51 -1.10 -7.78 23.29
N VAL A 52 -0.58 -7.06 22.29
CA VAL A 52 0.85 -6.78 22.17
C VAL A 52 1.02 -5.27 22.24
N PRO A 53 1.80 -4.75 23.20
CA PRO A 53 2.09 -3.33 23.25
C PRO A 53 2.74 -2.91 21.94
N LEU A 54 2.37 -1.73 21.44
CA LEU A 54 3.04 -1.11 20.31
C LEU A 54 4.52 -0.96 20.70
N HIS A 55 5.40 -1.81 20.17
CA HIS A 55 6.79 -1.43 20.04
C HIS A 55 6.79 -0.15 19.20
N GLY A 56 7.13 0.96 19.85
CA GLY A 56 6.80 2.31 19.45
C GLY A 56 6.90 2.55 17.96
N THR A 57 5.75 2.64 17.30
CA THR A 57 5.64 3.50 16.14
C THR A 57 5.33 4.87 16.72
N GLN A 58 6.34 5.72 16.79
CA GLN A 58 6.39 7.07 17.37
C GLN A 58 6.94 7.18 18.80
N GLN A 59 8.26 7.37 18.88
CA GLN A 59 8.84 8.56 19.52
C GLN A 59 10.25 8.76 18.94
N GLY A 60 10.42 9.82 18.14
CA GLY A 60 11.73 10.31 17.71
C GLY A 60 12.12 10.09 16.24
N ARG A 61 11.37 10.67 15.29
CA ARG A 61 12.07 11.42 14.21
C ARG A 61 12.49 12.77 14.82
N LYS A 62 13.21 12.72 15.96
CA LYS A 62 14.01 13.84 16.43
C LYS A 62 15.14 13.92 15.42
N GLY A 63 15.24 15.08 14.77
CA GLY A 63 16.29 15.34 13.81
C GLY A 63 17.64 14.96 14.41
N ASN A 64 18.35 14.09 13.73
CA ASN A 64 19.76 14.31 13.44
C ASN A 64 20.30 13.24 12.50
N LYS A 65 21.24 13.69 11.67
CA LYS A 65 22.09 12.93 10.74
C LYS A 65 21.49 12.54 9.37
N HIS A 66 20.96 13.52 8.64
CA HIS A 66 21.24 13.62 7.19
C HIS A 66 22.37 14.64 6.91
N SER A 67 23.22 14.93 7.89
CA SER A 67 24.28 15.92 7.76
C SER A 67 25.53 15.45 7.01
N GLU A 68 25.68 14.16 6.67
CA GLU A 68 26.89 13.69 5.95
C GLU A 68 26.65 12.89 4.66
N ALA A 69 25.46 12.31 4.46
CA ALA A 69 25.14 11.60 3.20
C ALA A 69 24.51 12.51 2.12
N SER A 70 24.15 13.76 2.47
CA SER A 70 23.31 14.65 1.65
C SER A 70 24.09 15.55 0.67
N LYS A 71 25.39 15.31 0.47
CA LYS A 71 26.16 16.07 -0.54
C LYS A 71 25.98 15.53 -1.96
N THR A 72 25.57 14.28 -2.12
CA THR A 72 25.47 13.61 -3.43
C THR A 72 24.13 13.87 -4.14
N ASP A 73 23.04 14.10 -3.40
CA ASP A 73 21.68 14.16 -3.97
C ASP A 73 21.24 15.59 -4.32
N GLY A 74 22.09 16.60 -4.10
CA GLY A 74 21.83 17.99 -4.47
C GLY A 74 20.54 18.57 -3.90
N GLY A 75 20.07 18.08 -2.75
CA GLY A 75 18.82 18.51 -2.11
C GLY A 75 17.54 17.89 -2.67
N LEU A 76 17.61 16.89 -3.57
CA LEU A 76 16.44 16.28 -4.18
C LEU A 76 15.48 15.66 -3.15
N LEU A 77 15.99 14.95 -2.14
CA LEU A 77 15.14 14.32 -1.12
C LEU A 77 14.35 15.36 -0.31
N GLN A 78 14.98 16.49 0.01
CA GLN A 78 14.29 17.60 0.67
C GLN A 78 13.21 18.18 -0.25
N ALA A 79 13.52 18.40 -1.52
CA ALA A 79 12.53 18.88 -2.49
C ALA A 79 11.35 17.90 -2.69
N ILE A 80 11.57 16.59 -2.53
CA ILE A 80 10.50 15.59 -2.57
C ILE A 80 9.58 15.71 -1.36
N ASP A 81 10.15 15.91 -0.16
CA ASP A 81 9.39 16.11 1.07
C ASP A 81 8.58 17.42 1.00
N ASP A 82 9.23 18.53 0.59
CA ASP A 82 8.58 19.84 0.42
C ASP A 82 7.45 19.80 -0.63
N PHE A 83 7.66 19.07 -1.73
CA PHE A 83 6.61 18.83 -2.72
C PHE A 83 5.44 18.02 -2.14
N GLY A 84 5.72 17.07 -1.26
CA GLY A 84 4.70 16.32 -0.53
C GLY A 84 3.81 17.23 0.31
N ASP A 85 4.43 18.13 1.09
CA ASP A 85 3.72 19.12 1.91
C ASP A 85 2.88 20.07 1.05
N HIS A 86 3.43 20.51 -0.09
CA HIS A 86 2.68 21.31 -1.07
C HIS A 86 1.41 20.59 -1.59
N LEU A 87 1.51 19.29 -1.87
CA LEU A 87 0.34 18.51 -2.32
C LEU A 87 -0.70 18.34 -1.21
N LEU A 88 -0.27 18.15 0.04
CA LEU A 88 -1.19 18.08 1.19
C LEU A 88 -1.91 19.42 1.38
N ALA A 89 -1.20 20.55 1.27
CA ALA A 89 -1.80 21.88 1.34
C ALA A 89 -2.84 22.12 0.23
N GLN A 90 -2.69 21.47 -0.93
CA GLN A 90 -3.68 21.49 -2.03
C GLN A 90 -4.86 20.50 -1.83
N GLY A 91 -4.93 19.83 -0.68
CA GLY A 91 -6.01 18.89 -0.36
C GLY A 91 -5.87 17.53 -1.05
N ARG A 92 -4.66 17.13 -1.48
CA ARG A 92 -4.42 15.77 -1.98
C ARG A 92 -4.38 14.78 -0.81
N SER A 93 -4.79 13.54 -1.07
CA SER A 93 -4.75 12.49 -0.04
C SER A 93 -3.31 12.08 0.30
N GLU A 94 -3.09 11.70 1.56
CA GLU A 94 -1.79 11.18 2.04
C GLU A 94 -1.30 9.99 1.20
N GLU A 95 -2.21 9.11 0.76
CA GLU A 95 -1.85 7.99 -0.09
C GLU A 95 -1.34 8.44 -1.46
N THR A 96 -1.89 9.53 -2.01
CA THR A 96 -1.39 10.12 -3.26
C THR A 96 0.02 10.66 -3.07
N VAL A 97 0.27 11.36 -1.95
CA VAL A 97 1.59 11.92 -1.61
C VAL A 97 2.61 10.81 -1.42
N LYS A 98 2.26 9.77 -0.66
CA LYS A 98 3.11 8.59 -0.47
C LYS A 98 3.43 7.87 -1.79
N ASN A 99 2.44 7.71 -2.66
CA ASN A 99 2.64 7.10 -3.97
C ASN A 99 3.57 7.96 -4.84
N TYR A 100 3.42 9.29 -4.81
CA TYR A 100 4.30 10.20 -5.53
C TYR A 100 5.72 10.18 -4.96
N GLY A 101 5.89 10.17 -3.64
CA GLY A 101 7.20 10.03 -2.99
C GLY A 101 7.91 8.74 -3.40
N TYR A 102 7.19 7.61 -3.47
CA TYR A 102 7.76 6.36 -3.98
C TYR A 102 8.24 6.48 -5.44
N LEU A 103 7.45 7.09 -6.32
CA LEU A 103 7.82 7.30 -7.73
C LEU A 103 9.02 8.23 -7.87
N LEU A 104 9.04 9.34 -7.13
CA LEU A 104 10.15 10.29 -7.14
C LEU A 104 11.43 9.69 -6.52
N GLY A 105 11.31 8.79 -5.56
CA GLY A 105 12.45 8.02 -5.05
C GLY A 105 13.08 7.11 -6.13
N GLN A 106 12.28 6.50 -7.00
CA GLN A 106 12.81 5.74 -8.15
C GLN A 106 13.55 6.64 -9.14
N TRP A 107 13.06 7.86 -9.34
CA TRP A 107 13.72 8.88 -10.15
C TRP A 107 15.04 9.35 -9.53
N ALA A 108 15.05 9.60 -8.21
CA ALA A 108 16.26 9.95 -7.47
C ALA A 108 17.35 8.89 -7.62
N ASN A 109 16.99 7.61 -7.45
CA ASN A 109 17.92 6.50 -7.64
C ASN A 109 18.52 6.46 -9.05
N TYR A 110 17.70 6.75 -10.08
CA TYR A 110 18.20 6.83 -11.45
C TYR A 110 19.22 7.97 -11.61
N LEU A 111 18.92 9.15 -11.06
CA LEU A 111 19.81 10.31 -11.14
C LEU A 111 21.15 10.07 -10.42
N ILE A 112 21.13 9.37 -9.29
CA ILE A 112 22.34 8.95 -8.58
C ILE A 112 23.21 8.07 -9.47
N VAL A 113 22.62 7.07 -10.14
CA VAL A 113 23.34 6.18 -11.07
C VAL A 113 23.89 6.93 -12.29
N GLN A 114 23.18 7.96 -12.76
CA GLN A 114 23.66 8.82 -13.84
C GLN A 114 24.60 9.93 -13.37
N HIS A 115 24.89 10.03 -12.06
CA HIS A 115 25.66 11.10 -11.44
C HIS A 115 25.19 12.52 -11.84
N LYS A 116 23.88 12.68 -12.03
CA LYS A 116 23.28 13.93 -12.54
C LYS A 116 22.46 14.63 -11.47
N ARG A 117 22.63 15.94 -11.35
CA ARG A 117 21.83 16.76 -10.43
C ARG A 117 20.43 16.94 -10.97
N TRP A 118 19.43 16.84 -10.09
CA TRP A 118 18.02 16.93 -10.47
C TRP A 118 17.62 18.28 -11.09
N THR A 119 18.37 19.34 -10.78
CA THR A 119 18.21 20.71 -11.31
C THR A 119 18.76 20.87 -12.73
N GLU A 120 19.68 20.00 -13.15
CA GLU A 120 20.36 20.04 -14.45
C GLU A 120 19.77 19.03 -15.44
N VAL A 121 18.62 18.44 -15.10
CA VAL A 121 17.95 17.42 -15.89
C VAL A 121 17.36 18.03 -17.16
N GLU A 122 17.67 17.41 -18.28
CA GLU A 122 17.10 17.73 -19.58
C GLU A 122 15.98 16.77 -19.97
N LEU A 123 15.22 17.16 -21.00
CA LEU A 123 14.19 16.32 -21.61
C LEU A 123 14.71 14.94 -22.03
N ARG A 124 15.96 14.88 -22.49
CA ARG A 124 16.63 13.64 -22.93
C ARG A 124 16.79 12.64 -21.78
N ASP A 125 17.15 13.10 -20.59
CA ASP A 125 17.33 12.23 -19.42
C ASP A 125 16.00 11.65 -18.96
N LEU A 126 14.94 12.48 -18.96
CA LEU A 126 13.59 12.04 -18.62
C LEU A 126 13.08 11.00 -19.62
N ALA A 127 13.27 11.22 -20.92
CA ALA A 127 12.90 10.26 -21.96
C ALA A 127 13.67 8.95 -21.80
N HIS A 128 14.98 9.03 -21.52
CA HIS A 128 15.82 7.86 -21.30
C HIS A 128 15.38 7.06 -20.06
N PHE A 129 15.11 7.75 -18.96
CA PHE A 129 14.57 7.14 -17.75
C PHE A 129 13.22 6.50 -17.98
N LEU A 130 12.26 7.16 -18.62
CA LEU A 130 10.94 6.58 -18.87
C LEU A 130 11.03 5.32 -19.76
N ARG A 131 11.97 5.31 -20.72
CA ARG A 131 12.27 4.13 -21.55
C ARG A 131 12.84 2.99 -20.72
N GLN A 132 13.79 3.28 -19.81
CA GLN A 132 14.35 2.29 -18.90
C GLN A 132 13.32 1.81 -17.88
N TYR A 133 12.55 2.72 -17.28
CA TYR A 133 11.50 2.46 -16.32
C TYR A 133 10.41 1.56 -16.90
N ARG A 134 10.05 1.74 -18.18
CA ARG A 134 9.14 0.84 -18.90
C ARG A 134 9.71 -0.58 -19.02
N LYS A 135 11.02 -0.72 -19.22
CA LYS A 135 11.72 -2.01 -19.36
C LYS A 135 12.08 -2.65 -18.01
N SER A 136 12.21 -1.86 -16.94
CA SER A 136 12.55 -2.37 -15.62
C SER A 136 11.38 -3.15 -15.04
N ARG A 137 11.54 -4.47 -14.91
CA ARG A 137 10.52 -5.35 -14.34
C ARG A 137 10.21 -4.98 -12.89
N MET A 138 8.97 -5.21 -12.46
CA MET A 138 8.69 -5.64 -11.09
C MET A 138 8.58 -7.16 -11.16
N SER A 139 9.71 -7.87 -11.02
CA SER A 139 9.69 -9.34 -10.93
C SER A 139 9.58 -9.75 -9.46
N THR A 140 8.47 -10.35 -9.08
CA THR A 140 8.46 -11.35 -8.00
C THR A 140 7.30 -12.34 -8.20
N ARG A 141 7.30 -13.03 -9.34
CA ARG A 141 6.66 -14.36 -9.45
C ARG A 141 6.99 -15.01 -10.78
N GLU A 142 7.65 -16.14 -10.66
CA GLU A 142 7.81 -17.18 -11.66
C GLU A 142 6.43 -17.72 -12.04
N ASN A 143 5.78 -17.08 -13.01
CA ASN A 143 4.61 -17.59 -13.72
C ASN A 143 4.51 -16.84 -15.04
N GLU A 144 4.50 -17.60 -16.13
CA GLU A 144 4.77 -17.21 -17.53
C GLU A 144 3.77 -16.24 -18.19
N ARG A 145 2.98 -15.48 -17.42
CA ARG A 145 1.92 -14.58 -17.95
C ARG A 145 2.25 -13.10 -17.92
N TYR A 146 3.47 -12.71 -17.51
CA TYR A 146 3.84 -11.30 -17.39
C TYR A 146 4.68 -10.83 -18.58
N THR A 147 4.15 -9.86 -19.33
CA THR A 147 4.91 -9.10 -20.32
C THR A 147 6.14 -8.47 -19.66
N ASN A 148 7.30 -8.52 -20.34
CA ASN A 148 8.60 -7.98 -19.86
C ASN A 148 8.63 -6.46 -19.59
N GLN A 149 7.49 -5.76 -19.64
CA GLN A 149 7.37 -4.32 -19.55
C GLN A 149 6.31 -3.91 -18.53
N ARG A 150 6.53 -2.74 -17.90
CA ARG A 150 5.50 -2.10 -17.07
C ARG A 150 4.28 -1.72 -17.91
N SER A 151 3.12 -1.73 -17.28
CA SER A 151 1.88 -1.31 -17.93
C SER A 151 1.99 0.15 -18.42
N PRO A 152 1.36 0.51 -19.56
CA PRO A 152 1.30 1.89 -20.02
C PRO A 152 0.74 2.85 -18.97
N THR A 153 -0.23 2.37 -18.17
CA THR A 153 -0.83 3.13 -17.06
C THR A 153 0.19 3.49 -15.99
N THR A 154 1.07 2.56 -15.62
CA THR A 154 2.15 2.81 -14.63
C THR A 154 3.14 3.85 -15.15
N VAL A 155 3.54 3.75 -16.43
CA VAL A 155 4.45 4.74 -17.05
C VAL A 155 3.77 6.12 -17.15
N ALA A 156 2.48 6.17 -17.49
CA ALA A 156 1.71 7.41 -17.52
C ALA A 156 1.61 8.06 -16.14
N LEU A 157 1.49 7.27 -15.07
CA LEU A 157 1.48 7.77 -13.69
C LEU A 157 2.84 8.38 -13.31
N MET A 158 3.94 7.67 -13.58
CA MET A 158 5.30 8.20 -13.39
C MET A 158 5.51 9.52 -14.15
N THR A 159 5.10 9.56 -15.42
CA THR A 159 5.19 10.78 -16.26
C THR A 159 4.38 11.94 -15.66
N THR A 160 3.18 11.66 -15.15
CA THR A 160 2.31 12.67 -14.51
C THR A 160 2.95 13.20 -13.23
N CYS A 161 3.53 12.30 -12.42
CA CYS A 161 4.23 12.64 -11.19
C CYS A 161 5.42 13.56 -11.46
N LEU A 162 6.32 13.18 -12.38
CA LEU A 162 7.47 13.99 -12.78
C LEU A 162 7.04 15.36 -13.31
N ARG A 163 5.99 15.41 -14.14
CA ARG A 163 5.45 16.68 -14.64
C ARG A 163 4.94 17.57 -13.52
N SER A 164 4.24 17.01 -12.54
CA SER A 164 3.74 17.76 -11.40
C SER A 164 4.89 18.29 -10.54
N PHE A 165 5.89 17.45 -10.28
CA PHE A 165 7.07 17.78 -9.48
C PHE A 165 7.88 18.91 -10.12
N TYR A 166 8.29 18.77 -11.39
CA TYR A 166 9.11 19.80 -12.05
C TYR A 166 8.33 21.08 -12.36
N ARG A 167 7.00 21.05 -12.47
CA ARG A 167 6.19 22.28 -12.55
C ARG A 167 6.13 23.01 -11.23
N TRP A 168 6.03 22.28 -10.13
CA TRP A 168 6.14 22.87 -8.79
C TRP A 168 7.54 23.43 -8.57
N ALA A 169 8.58 22.64 -8.86
CA ALA A 169 9.97 23.05 -8.67
C ALA A 169 10.34 24.31 -9.48
N ALA A 170 9.79 24.47 -10.68
CA ALA A 170 9.97 25.69 -11.48
C ALA A 170 9.25 26.91 -10.89
N ARG A 171 8.10 26.73 -10.21
CA ARG A 171 7.38 27.82 -9.54
C ARG A 171 8.09 28.29 -8.28
N GLU A 172 8.68 27.35 -7.54
CA GLU A 172 9.47 27.64 -6.33
C GLU A 172 10.89 28.15 -6.66
N GLY A 173 11.27 28.21 -7.94
CA GLY A 173 12.57 28.73 -8.38
C GLY A 173 13.74 27.76 -8.23
N PHE A 174 13.50 26.47 -7.96
CA PHE A 174 14.57 25.46 -7.92
C PHE A 174 15.12 25.12 -9.31
N VAL A 175 14.30 25.27 -10.36
CA VAL A 175 14.68 24.96 -11.75
C VAL A 175 14.22 26.10 -12.66
N ASN A 176 15.13 26.62 -13.49
CA ASN A 176 14.85 27.77 -14.36
C ASN A 176 13.74 27.51 -15.39
N VAL A 177 13.71 26.31 -15.97
CA VAL A 177 12.70 25.91 -16.96
C VAL A 177 12.29 24.47 -16.69
N SER A 178 10.98 24.23 -16.59
CA SER A 178 10.47 22.86 -16.44
C SER A 178 10.85 22.03 -17.67
N PRO A 179 11.65 20.95 -17.53
CA PRO A 179 12.16 20.20 -18.68
C PRO A 179 11.10 19.33 -19.38
N ILE A 180 9.82 19.45 -19.02
CA ILE A 180 8.77 18.51 -19.41
C ILE A 180 7.79 19.12 -20.40
N TYR A 181 8.05 18.83 -21.69
CA TYR A 181 7.09 18.87 -22.79
C TYR A 181 6.71 17.45 -23.25
N LEU A 182 6.69 16.48 -22.33
CA LEU A 182 6.36 15.09 -22.66
C LEU A 182 4.86 14.89 -22.64
N ASP A 183 4.31 14.49 -23.79
CA ASP A 183 2.95 13.99 -23.86
C ASP A 183 2.84 12.68 -23.07
N PRO A 184 1.85 12.56 -22.15
CA PRO A 184 1.65 11.33 -21.43
C PRO A 184 1.28 10.22 -22.43
N PRO A 185 1.82 9.00 -22.28
CA PRO A 185 1.43 7.90 -23.15
C PRO A 185 -0.08 7.66 -23.05
N LYS A 186 -0.74 7.37 -24.18
CA LYS A 186 -2.18 7.09 -24.22
C LYS A 186 -2.51 6.03 -23.18
N ARG A 187 -3.30 6.42 -22.16
CA ARG A 187 -3.78 5.49 -21.14
C ARG A 187 -4.80 4.57 -21.78
N ASP A 188 -4.55 3.26 -21.69
CA ASP A 188 -5.55 2.25 -22.03
C ASP A 188 -6.69 2.36 -21.00
N ARG A 189 -7.81 2.96 -21.42
CA ARG A 189 -9.02 3.04 -20.59
C ARG A 189 -9.71 1.70 -20.63
N ARG A 190 -9.19 0.74 -19.88
CA ARG A 190 -9.88 -0.53 -19.66
C ARG A 190 -11.16 -0.22 -18.91
N GLN A 191 -12.29 -0.48 -19.56
CA GLN A 191 -13.58 -0.40 -18.89
C GLN A 191 -13.58 -1.39 -17.72
N PRO A 192 -14.05 -0.99 -16.53
CA PRO A 192 -14.21 -1.92 -15.43
C PRO A 192 -15.11 -3.07 -15.89
N ARG A 193 -14.63 -4.31 -15.74
CA ARG A 193 -15.43 -5.48 -16.10
C ARG A 193 -16.68 -5.46 -15.22
N ARG A 194 -17.86 -5.41 -15.85
CA ARG A 194 -19.12 -5.53 -15.14
C ARG A 194 -19.20 -6.92 -14.54
N LEU A 195 -19.49 -6.99 -13.25
CA LEU A 195 -19.76 -8.25 -12.59
C LEU A 195 -21.07 -8.80 -13.15
N GLN A 196 -21.03 -9.95 -13.82
CA GLN A 196 -22.22 -10.56 -14.38
C GLN A 196 -23.07 -11.19 -13.27
N ALA A 197 -24.39 -11.20 -13.44
CA ALA A 197 -25.33 -11.68 -12.41
C ALA A 197 -25.04 -13.13 -11.96
N HIS A 198 -24.64 -14.00 -12.89
CA HIS A 198 -24.28 -15.38 -12.55
C HIS A 198 -23.02 -15.47 -11.68
N VAL A 199 -22.00 -14.63 -11.93
CA VAL A 199 -20.77 -14.56 -11.11
C VAL A 199 -21.10 -14.04 -9.71
N LEU A 200 -22.01 -13.07 -9.62
CA LEU A 200 -22.49 -12.57 -8.34
C LEU A 200 -23.23 -13.66 -7.55
N GLN A 201 -24.13 -14.41 -8.20
CA GLN A 201 -24.84 -15.53 -7.57
C GLN A 201 -23.87 -16.63 -7.10
N GLU A 202 -22.87 -16.97 -7.92
CA GLU A 202 -21.83 -17.94 -7.56
C GLU A 202 -21.00 -17.46 -6.36
N LEU A 203 -20.63 -16.18 -6.31
CA LEU A 203 -19.92 -15.58 -5.18
C LEU A 203 -20.76 -15.61 -3.89
N LEU A 204 -22.04 -15.27 -3.98
CA LEU A 204 -22.96 -15.31 -2.83
C LEU A 204 -23.19 -16.74 -2.35
N GLN A 205 -23.33 -17.71 -3.26
CA GLN A 205 -23.48 -19.12 -2.92
C GLN A 205 -22.22 -19.70 -2.26
N LYS A 206 -21.03 -19.27 -2.70
CA LYS A 206 -19.75 -19.63 -2.08
C LYS A 206 -19.58 -19.00 -0.69
N LEU A 207 -20.07 -17.77 -0.48
CA LEU A 207 -20.04 -17.10 0.83
C LEU A 207 -21.04 -17.72 1.83
N ASN A 208 -22.19 -18.22 1.36
CA ASN A 208 -23.21 -18.84 2.21
C ASN A 208 -22.91 -20.30 2.61
N ASN A 209 -21.81 -20.89 2.13
CA ASN A 209 -21.43 -22.26 2.46
C ASN A 209 -20.36 -22.27 3.58
N PRO A 210 -20.68 -22.65 4.83
CA PRO A 210 -19.79 -22.49 5.98
C PRO A 210 -18.53 -23.38 5.96
N ARG A 211 -18.43 -24.33 5.02
CA ARG A 211 -17.18 -25.08 4.80
C ARG A 211 -16.02 -24.20 4.34
N TRP A 212 -16.29 -23.00 3.81
CA TRP A 212 -15.28 -22.08 3.29
C TRP A 212 -14.85 -21.01 4.32
N THR A 213 -15.57 -20.86 5.42
CA THR A 213 -15.20 -19.96 6.52
C THR A 213 -13.88 -20.38 7.19
N LEU A 214 -13.53 -21.67 7.15
CA LEU A 214 -12.23 -22.20 7.58
C LEU A 214 -11.16 -22.25 6.47
N MET A 215 -11.53 -22.12 5.20
CA MET A 215 -10.58 -22.06 4.08
C MET A 215 -10.25 -20.62 3.64
N MET A 216 -11.03 -19.62 4.02
CA MET A 216 -10.70 -18.19 3.78
C MET A 216 -9.51 -17.71 4.64
N THR A 217 -9.10 -18.46 5.67
CA THR A 217 -7.81 -18.30 6.37
C THR A 217 -6.63 -18.92 5.60
N THR A 218 -6.88 -19.68 4.53
CA THR A 218 -5.86 -20.30 3.68
C THR A 218 -6.10 -19.99 2.20
N VAL A 219 -6.18 -18.71 1.84
CA VAL A 219 -6.19 -18.27 0.44
C VAL A 219 -4.76 -18.23 -0.12
N LYS A 220 -4.42 -19.21 -0.96
CA LYS A 220 -3.55 -18.97 -2.12
C LYS A 220 -4.17 -17.80 -2.89
N SER A 221 -3.45 -16.69 -2.99
CA SER A 221 -3.69 -15.55 -3.92
C SER A 221 -4.48 -14.35 -3.37
N GLY A 222 -3.89 -13.62 -2.43
CA GLY A 222 -3.52 -12.22 -2.71
C GLY A 222 -4.58 -11.13 -2.86
N ILE A 223 -5.79 -11.27 -2.31
CA ILE A 223 -6.71 -10.14 -2.08
C ILE A 223 -7.35 -10.32 -0.69
N VAL A 224 -7.10 -9.37 0.22
CA VAL A 224 -7.75 -9.30 1.53
C VAL A 224 -8.91 -8.32 1.43
N ILE A 225 -10.14 -8.81 1.38
CA ILE A 225 -11.33 -8.00 1.64
C ILE A 225 -11.71 -8.25 3.10
N ALA A 226 -11.45 -7.27 3.98
CA ALA A 226 -11.95 -7.30 5.34
C ALA A 226 -13.42 -6.88 5.34
N LEU A 227 -14.35 -7.84 5.33
CA LEU A 227 -15.73 -7.60 5.71
C LEU A 227 -15.85 -7.83 7.22
N SER A 228 -15.87 -6.74 7.99
CA SER A 228 -16.25 -6.78 9.39
C SER A 228 -17.76 -6.91 9.49
N PHE A 229 -18.27 -8.12 9.75
CA PHE A 229 -19.62 -8.30 10.30
C PHE A 229 -19.52 -8.17 11.82
N SER A 230 -20.04 -7.07 12.37
CA SER A 230 -20.39 -6.97 13.79
C SER A 230 -21.74 -7.69 14.00
N PRO A 231 -21.84 -8.71 14.87
CA PRO A 231 -23.11 -9.23 15.31
C PRO A 231 -23.56 -8.37 16.50
N CYS A 232 -24.35 -7.34 16.23
CA CYS A 232 -25.11 -6.63 17.26
C CYS A 232 -26.59 -6.67 16.89
N SER A 233 -27.26 -7.75 17.29
CA SER A 233 -28.66 -7.76 17.70
C SER A 233 -29.05 -9.17 18.18
N LEU A 234 -29.00 -9.35 19.49
CA LEU A 234 -29.81 -10.29 20.28
C LEU A 234 -30.11 -9.55 21.61
N PRO A 235 -31.13 -9.90 22.41
CA PRO A 235 -32.20 -10.91 22.27
C PRO A 235 -33.61 -10.39 22.68
N VAL A 236 -34.66 -11.23 22.65
CA VAL A 236 -35.56 -11.58 23.80
C VAL A 236 -36.87 -12.25 23.32
N PHE A 237 -37.07 -13.47 23.84
CA PHE A 237 -38.27 -14.27 24.15
C PHE A 237 -39.69 -13.81 23.78
N LEU A 238 -40.51 -14.76 23.29
CA LEU A 238 -41.66 -15.34 24.02
C LEU A 238 -42.31 -16.50 23.23
N TRP A 239 -42.35 -17.68 23.84
CA TRP A 239 -43.36 -18.71 23.55
C TRP A 239 -44.70 -18.25 24.18
N PRO A 240 -45.86 -18.56 23.58
CA PRO A 240 -46.52 -19.80 24.01
C PRO A 240 -47.20 -20.62 22.90
N ASN A 241 -47.22 -21.90 23.22
CA ASN A 241 -47.97 -23.04 22.72
C ASN A 241 -49.50 -22.80 22.61
N VAL A 242 -50.15 -23.05 21.45
CA VAL A 242 -51.55 -23.51 21.35
C VAL A 242 -51.76 -24.35 20.06
N ARG A 243 -51.99 -25.65 20.30
CA ARG A 243 -52.82 -26.68 19.61
C ARG A 243 -53.19 -26.56 18.12
N GLY A 244 -53.02 -27.72 17.47
CA GLY A 244 -53.73 -28.25 16.32
C GLY A 244 -53.32 -29.69 16.14
#